data_AF-X1VNP5-F1
#
_entry.id   AF-X1VNP5-F1
#
_cell.length_a   1.000
_cell.length_b   1.000
_cell.length_c   1.000
_cell.angle_alpha   90.00
_cell.angle_beta   90.00
_cell.angle_gamma   90.00
#
_symmetry.space_group_name_H-M   'P 1'
#
loop_
_entity.id
_entity.type
_entity.pdbx_description
1 polymer ?
#
loop_
_entity_poly.entity_id
_entity_poly.type
_entity_poly.pdbx_seq_one_letter_code
_entity_poly.pdbx_strand_id
1 'polypeptide(L)' 'MELDIYTDGACRGNPGPAAIGLVIKKQGQIIGEYGQIIGQATNNQAEYQALI' A
#
# COMPACT_ATOMS: atom_id res chain seq x y z
N MET A 1 -7.44 10.68 -18.97
CA MET A 1 -6.30 9.74 -18.87
C MET A 1 -6.61 8.84 -17.70
N GLU A 2 -6.53 7.53 -17.91
CA GLU A 2 -6.84 6.51 -16.91
C GLU A 2 -5.53 6.00 -16.28
N LEU A 3 -5.56 5.76 -14.97
CA LEU A 3 -4.46 5.18 -14.19
C LEU A 3 -5.02 4.02 -13.38
N ASP A 4 -4.32 2.89 -13.39
CA ASP A 4 -4.59 1.79 -12.47
C ASP A 4 -3.67 1.94 -11.26
N ILE A 5 -4.23 2.10 -10.08
CA ILE A 5 -3.48 2.20 -8.83
C ILE A 5 -3.79 0.98 -7.98
N TYR A 6 -2.77 0.22 -7.65
CA TYR A 6 -2.86 -0.94 -6.77
C TYR A 6 -2.24 -0.56 -5.43
N THR A 7 -2.93 -0.86 -4.35
CA THR A 7 -2.49 -0.57 -2.97
C THR A 7 -2.56 -1.86 -2.17
N ASP A 8 -1.65 -2.03 -1.22
CA ASP A 8 -1.64 -3.18 -0.30
C ASP A 8 -1.05 -2.76 1.05
N GLY A 9 -1.64 -3.29 2.12
CA GLY A 9 -1.20 -3.10 3.49
C GLY A 9 -0.73 -4.39 4.14
N ALA A 10 0.52 -4.41 4.61
CA ALA A 10 1.07 -5.57 5.30
C ALA A 10 1.29 -5.31 6.79
N CYS A 11 1.02 -6.31 7.63
CA CYS A 11 1.28 -6.27 9.07
C CYS A 11 1.82 -7.60 9.59
N ARG A 12 2.83 -7.56 10.47
CA ARG A 12 3.38 -8.74 11.19
C ARG A 12 2.81 -8.82 12.61
N GLY A 13 1.68 -9.52 12.75
CA GLY A 13 0.85 -9.49 13.96
C GLY A 13 -0.49 -8.82 13.66
N ASN A 14 -1.39 -8.72 14.64
CA ASN A 14 -2.64 -7.94 14.46
C ASN A 14 -3.17 -7.39 15.78
N PRO A 15 -2.62 -6.27 16.31
CA PRO A 15 -1.67 -5.35 15.66
C PRO A 15 -0.21 -5.81 15.68
N GLY A 16 0.63 -5.17 14.86
CA GLY A 16 2.06 -5.44 14.74
C GLY A 16 2.79 -4.44 13.83
N PRO A 17 4.13 -4.59 13.66
CA PRO A 17 4.88 -3.80 12.70
C PRO A 17 4.28 -3.90 11.30
N ALA A 18 4.02 -2.76 10.67
CA ALA A 18 3.27 -2.66 9.45
C ALA A 18 3.94 -1.75 8.40
N ALA A 19 3.61 -2.00 7.14
CA ALA A 19 4.06 -1.24 5.99
C ALA A 19 2.94 -1.17 4.94
N ILE A 20 3.04 -0.19 4.06
CA ILE A 20 2.15 0.00 2.92
C ILE A 20 2.96 -0.06 1.62
N GLY A 21 2.31 -0.45 0.54
CA GLY A 21 2.86 -0.40 -0.81
C GLY A 21 1.81 0.02 -1.82
N LEU A 22 2.24 0.71 -2.87
CA LEU A 22 1.40 1.00 -4.03
C LEU A 22 2.19 0.96 -5.34
N VAL A 23 1.47 0.65 -6.43
CA VAL A 23 1.97 0.66 -7.81
C VAL A 23 0.98 1.42 -8.68
N ILE A 24 1.49 2.39 -9.44
CA ILE A 24 0.71 3.19 -10.39
C ILE A 24 1.05 2.71 -11.80
N LYS A 25 0.04 2.35 -12.58
CA LYS A 25 0.17 1.97 -13.98
C LYS A 25 -0.58 2.94 -14.90
N LYS A 26 -0.02 3.13 -16.09
CA LYS A 26 -0.65 3.84 -17.20
C LYS A 26 -0.51 2.98 -18.44
N GLN A 27 -1.64 2.62 -19.06
CA GLN A 27 -1.66 1.73 -20.24
C GLN A 27 -0.89 0.43 -20.00
N GLY A 28 -1.09 -0.17 -18.82
CA GLY A 28 -0.42 -1.42 -18.42
C GLY A 28 1.05 -1.30 -18.02
N GLN A 29 1.68 -0.13 -18.21
CA GLN A 29 3.08 0.10 -17.81
C GLN A 29 3.16 0.70 -16.42
N ILE A 30 4.06 0.19 -15.58
CA ILE A 30 4.35 0.78 -14.27
C ILE A 30 5.05 2.12 -14.49
N ILE A 31 4.46 3.18 -13.94
CA ILE A 31 5.00 4.56 -14.00
C ILE A 31 5.40 5.09 -12.63
N GLY A 32 5.12 4.36 -11.56
CA GLY A 32 5.51 4.71 -10.20
C GLY A 32 5.24 3.57 -9.23
N GLU A 33 6.06 3.51 -8.20
CA GLU A 33 5.93 2.59 -7.08
C GLU A 33 6.31 3.33 -5.79
N TYR A 34 5.66 2.98 -4.68
CA TYR A 34 5.96 3.55 -3.38
C TYR A 34 5.80 2.49 -2.29
N GLY A 35 6.64 2.55 -1.28
CA GLY A 35 6.59 1.68 -0.12
C GLY A 35 7.07 2.40 1.12
N GLN A 36 6.36 2.21 2.23
CA GLN A 36 6.66 2.91 3.48
C GLN A 36 6.35 2.03 4.69
N ILE A 37 7.26 2.02 5.66
CA ILE A 37 6.98 1.47 7.00
C ILE A 37 6.13 2.49 7.76
N ILE A 38 4.98 2.05 8.29
CA ILE A 38 4.01 2.91 8.99
C ILE A 38 4.00 2.71 10.51
N GLY A 39 4.93 1.91 11.03
CA GLY A 39 5.04 1.66 12.47
C GLY A 39 4.15 0.51 12.92
N GLN A 40 3.33 0.71 13.96
CA GLN A 40 2.43 -0.31 14.50
C GLN A 40 0.99 -0.07 14.02
N ALA A 41 0.39 -1.06 13.37
CA ALA A 41 -0.98 -1.00 12.89
C ALA A 41 -1.64 -2.40 12.91
N THR A 42 -2.97 -2.46 12.82
CA THR A 42 -3.68 -3.70 12.44
C THR A 42 -3.55 -3.95 10.94
N ASN A 43 -3.89 -5.17 10.50
CA ASN A 43 -3.95 -5.48 9.07
C ASN A 43 -4.88 -4.51 8.30
N ASN A 44 -6.08 -4.27 8.84
CA ASN A 44 -7.08 -3.40 8.21
C ASN A 44 -6.64 -1.93 8.20
N GLN A 45 -5.92 -1.48 9.24
CA GLN A 45 -5.35 -0.12 9.27
C GLN A 45 -4.27 0.05 8.22
N ALA A 46 -3.40 -0.96 8.03
CA ALA A 46 -2.37 -0.92 6.99
C ALA A 46 -3.01 -0.86 5.59
N GLU A 47 -4.01 -1.70 5.31
CA GLU A 47 -4.73 -1.70 4.03
C GLU A 47 -5.41 -0.36 3.75
N TYR A 48 -6.07 0.20 4.76
CA TYR A 48 -6.74 1.49 4.62
C TYR A 48 -5.74 2.65 4.45
N GLN A 49 -4.60 2.58 5.12
CA GLN A 49 -3.55 3.59 4.98
C GLN A 49 -2.79 3.46 3.65
N ALA A 50 -2.72 2.28 3.05
CA ALA A 50 -2.16 2.12 1.70
C ALA A 50 -3.04 2.80 0.62
N LEU A 51 -4.34 2.97 0.90
CA LEU A 51 -5.30 3.62 0.02
C LEU A 51 -5.28 5.17 0.08
N ILE A 52 -4.87 5.75 1.21
CA ILE A 52 -4.89 7.20 1.49
C ILE A 52 -3.54 7.84 1.16
#